data_AF-A0AAV5RCW0-F1
#
_entry.id   AF-A0AAV5RCW0-F1
#
_cell.length_a   1.000
_cell.length_b   1.000
_cell.length_c   1.000
_cell.angle_alpha   90.00
_cell.angle_beta   90.00
_cell.angle_gamma   90.00
#
_symmetry.space_group_name_H-M   'P 1'
#
loop_
_entity.id
_entity.type
_entity.pdbx_description
1 polymer ?
#
loop_
_entity_poly.entity_id
_entity_poly.type
_entity_poly.pdbx_seq_one_letter_code
_entity_poly.pdbx_strand_id
1 'polypeptide(L)'
;MSNSKYTILASVRTTAQLISYELILTTIVFIIVLLVNSLNIELVIENQVYINNIVPLLPLCIIYFIAALAETARPPFDNIEAESELVSGHMTELSASPFVIFFLSEYTSMVLMSVLTVTFFFGGYLSW
;
A
#
# COMPACT_ATOMS: atom_id res chain seq x y z
N MET A 1 -22.51 -10.97 -1.37
CA MET A 1 -21.76 -12.22 -1.13
C MET A 1 -22.06 -13.14 -2.30
N SER A 2 -21.25 -13.07 -3.36
CA SER A 2 -21.48 -13.80 -4.60
C SER A 2 -21.30 -15.30 -4.36
N ASN A 3 -22.27 -16.11 -4.74
CA ASN A 3 -22.25 -17.56 -4.49
C ASN A 3 -21.59 -18.34 -5.64
N SER A 4 -20.45 -17.84 -6.15
CA SER A 4 -19.71 -18.46 -7.25
C SER A 4 -18.38 -19.01 -6.73
N LYS A 5 -18.04 -20.24 -7.13
CA LYS A 5 -16.77 -20.90 -6.71
C LYS A 5 -15.55 -20.10 -7.17
N TYR A 6 -15.66 -19.38 -8.29
CA TYR A 6 -14.58 -18.57 -8.84
C TYR A 6 -14.34 -17.30 -8.02
N THR A 7 -15.38 -16.67 -7.48
CA THR A 7 -15.21 -15.48 -6.64
C THR A 7 -14.55 -15.80 -5.30
N ILE A 8 -14.79 -17.00 -4.75
CA ILE A 8 -14.14 -17.45 -3.51
C ILE A 8 -12.65 -17.77 -3.75
N LEU A 9 -12.31 -18.39 -4.88
CA LEU A 9 -10.91 -18.65 -5.25
C LEU A 9 -10.14 -17.35 -5.51
N ALA A 10 -10.79 -16.39 -6.17
CA ALA A 10 -10.26 -15.05 -6.36
C ALA A 10 -9.98 -14.39 -5.02
N SER A 11 -10.99 -14.30 -4.14
CA SER A 11 -10.86 -13.62 -2.86
C SER A 11 -9.73 -14.20 -1.99
N VAL A 12 -9.55 -15.52 -1.95
CA VAL A 12 -8.43 -16.15 -1.22
C VAL A 12 -7.06 -15.78 -1.79
N ARG A 13 -6.91 -15.67 -3.11
CA ARG A 13 -5.65 -15.20 -3.72
C ARG A 13 -5.36 -13.74 -3.36
N THR A 14 -6.39 -12.90 -3.44
CA THR A 14 -6.27 -11.47 -3.14
C THR A 14 -5.85 -11.23 -1.69
N THR A 15 -6.47 -11.94 -0.74
CA THR A 15 -6.14 -11.79 0.69
C THR A 15 -4.75 -12.31 1.01
N ALA A 16 -4.33 -13.43 0.39
CA ALA A 16 -2.98 -13.95 0.57
C ALA A 16 -1.90 -12.99 0.04
N GLN A 17 -2.15 -12.30 -1.08
CA GLN A 17 -1.24 -11.29 -1.61
C GLN A 17 -1.17 -10.08 -0.68
N LEU A 18 -2.31 -9.54 -0.26
CA LEU A 18 -2.38 -8.39 0.64
C LEU A 18 -1.58 -8.62 1.93
N ILE A 19 -1.81 -9.76 2.61
CA ILE A 19 -1.07 -10.10 3.84
C ILE A 19 0.45 -10.21 3.59
N SER A 20 0.85 -10.73 2.42
CA SER A 20 2.27 -10.89 2.08
C SER A 20 2.98 -9.54 1.90
N TYR A 21 2.33 -8.56 1.26
CA TYR A 21 2.90 -7.23 1.07
C TYR A 21 2.82 -6.37 2.33
N GLU A 22 1.78 -6.54 3.16
CA GLU A 22 1.67 -5.92 4.48
C GLU A 22 2.86 -6.28 5.38
N LEU A 23 3.29 -7.55 5.38
CA LEU A 23 4.46 -8.00 6.15
C LEU A 23 5.75 -7.30 5.69
N ILE A 24 5.91 -7.10 4.38
CA ILE A 24 7.08 -6.41 3.82
C ILE A 24 7.08 -4.93 4.22
N LEU A 25 5.93 -4.25 4.10
CA LEU A 25 5.77 -2.85 4.48
C LEU A 25 6.09 -2.63 5.96
N THR A 26 5.50 -3.44 6.84
CA THR A 26 5.71 -3.35 8.29
C THR A 26 7.17 -3.60 8.68
N THR A 27 7.83 -4.56 8.03
CA THR A 27 9.26 -4.84 8.26
C THR A 27 10.14 -3.65 7.89
N ILE A 28 9.86 -2.97 6.77
CA ILE A 28 10.62 -1.78 6.36
C ILE A 28 10.38 -0.61 7.32
N VAL A 29 9.12 -0.38 7.73
CA VAL A 29 8.80 0.64 8.74
C VAL A 29 9.55 0.35 10.05
N PHE A 30 9.64 -0.92 10.46
CA PHE A 30 10.38 -1.31 11.66
C PHE A 30 11.87 -0.95 11.58
N ILE A 31 12.51 -1.13 10.41
CA ILE A 31 13.91 -0.72 10.20
C ILE A 31 14.07 0.80 10.38
N ILE A 32 13.13 1.60 9.89
CA ILE A 32 13.16 3.06 10.02
C ILE A 32 12.98 3.49 11.48
N VAL A 33 12.05 2.85 12.19
CA VAL A 33 11.83 3.09 13.63
C VAL A 33 13.08 2.76 14.45
N LEU A 34 13.79 1.68 14.11
CA LEU A 34 15.04 1.32 14.79
C LEU A 34 16.16 2.35 14.56
N LEU A 35 16.22 2.99 13.39
CA LEU A 35 17.19 4.05 13.10
C LEU A 35 16.91 5.33 13.91
N VAL A 36 15.64 5.67 14.09
CA VAL A 36 15.20 6.86 14.84
C VAL A 36 15.12 6.59 16.35
N ASN A 37 15.05 5.32 16.74
CA ASN A 37 14.85 4.85 18.12
C ASN A 37 13.57 5.43 18.79
N SER A 38 12.56 5.74 17.98
CA SER A 38 11.28 6.29 18.44
C SER A 38 10.18 6.01 17.44
N LEU A 39 8.95 5.88 17.94
CA LEU A 39 7.73 5.72 17.13
C LEU A 39 7.04 7.06 16.83
N ASN A 40 7.54 8.18 17.37
CA ASN A 40 6.94 9.48 17.07
C ASN A 40 7.29 9.89 15.63
N ILE A 41 6.26 10.13 14.82
CA ILE A 41 6.38 10.55 13.41
C ILE A 41 7.12 11.88 13.30
N GLU A 42 6.93 12.80 14.25
CA GLU A 42 7.67 14.09 14.27
C GLU A 42 9.18 13.86 14.41
N LEU A 43 9.60 12.98 15.32
CA LEU A 43 11.01 12.63 15.49
C LEU A 43 11.58 11.93 14.25
N VAL A 44 10.78 11.11 13.56
CA VAL A 44 11.17 10.48 12.30
C VAL A 44 11.42 11.52 11.21
N ILE A 45 10.64 12.59 11.19
CA ILE A 45 10.81 13.72 10.26
C ILE A 45 12.05 14.53 10.66
N GLU A 46 12.20 14.90 11.93
CA GLU A 46 13.36 15.67 12.43
C GLU A 46 14.71 14.95 12.21
N ASN A 47 14.73 13.62 12.22
CA ASN A 47 15.94 12.85 11.92
C ASN A 47 16.39 12.98 10.44
N GLN A 48 15.53 13.48 9.55
CA GLN A 48 15.78 13.64 8.11
C GLN A 48 16.25 15.06 7.73
N VAL A 49 16.60 15.92 8.70
CA VAL A 49 17.01 17.33 8.44
C VAL A 49 18.25 17.45 7.55
N TYR A 50 19.26 16.62 7.76
CA TYR A 50 20.54 16.74 7.05
C TYR A 50 20.62 15.89 5.79
N ILE A 51 20.11 14.66 5.86
CA ILE A 51 20.12 13.69 4.77
C ILE A 51 18.77 12.98 4.79
N ASN A 52 18.04 13.04 3.68
CA ASN A 52 16.82 12.26 3.51
C ASN A 52 17.11 10.78 3.58
N ASN A 53 16.22 10.01 4.22
CA ASN A 53 16.34 8.56 4.37
C ASN A 53 16.46 7.82 3.03
N ILE A 54 16.07 8.43 1.91
CA ILE A 54 16.29 7.90 0.55
C ILE A 54 17.75 7.59 0.24
N VAL A 55 18.69 8.44 0.67
CA VAL A 55 20.10 8.29 0.28
C VAL A 55 20.71 7.05 0.95
N PRO A 56 20.60 6.85 2.28
CA PRO A 56 21.12 5.65 2.92
C PRO A 56 20.26 4.40 2.69
N LEU A 57 18.93 4.53 2.52
CA LEU A 57 18.00 3.40 2.40
C LEU A 57 17.45 3.22 0.97
N LEU A 58 18.20 3.62 -0.06
CA LEU A 58 17.75 3.52 -1.46
C LEU A 58 17.17 2.14 -1.87
N PRO A 59 17.81 0.98 -1.57
CA PRO A 59 17.23 -0.31 -1.92
C PRO A 59 15.93 -0.61 -1.14
N LEU A 60 15.86 -0.20 0.13
CA LEU A 60 14.66 -0.36 0.96
C LEU A 60 13.51 0.54 0.48
N CYS A 61 13.82 1.75 -0.01
CA CYS A 61 12.85 2.64 -0.61
C CYS A 61 12.22 2.04 -1.87
N ILE A 62 13.01 1.38 -2.72
CA ILE A 62 12.49 0.70 -3.92
C ILE A 62 11.58 -0.46 -3.54
N ILE A 63 11.99 -1.29 -2.57
CA ILE A 63 11.17 -2.42 -2.10
C ILE A 63 9.88 -1.92 -1.46
N TYR A 64 9.95 -0.86 -0.65
CA TYR A 64 8.77 -0.23 -0.04
C TYR A 64 7.81 0.30 -1.10
N PHE A 65 8.33 0.97 -2.13
CA PHE A 65 7.51 1.50 -3.21
C PHE A 65 6.80 0.38 -4.01
N ILE A 66 7.50 -0.72 -4.31
CA ILE A 66 6.90 -1.88 -4.99
C ILE A 66 5.83 -2.53 -4.10
N ALA A 67 6.09 -2.68 -2.80
CA ALA A 67 5.12 -3.25 -1.86
C ALA A 67 3.89 -2.35 -1.68
N ALA A 68 4.07 -1.02 -1.63
CA ALA A 68 2.96 -0.06 -1.57
C ALA A 68 2.10 -0.09 -2.84
N LEU A 69 2.71 -0.24 -4.02
CA LEU A 69 2.00 -0.45 -5.29
C LEU A 69 1.16 -1.73 -5.26
N ALA A 70 1.73 -2.83 -4.76
CA ALA A 70 1.04 -4.11 -4.67
C ALA A 70 -0.13 -4.09 -3.66
N GLU A 71 0.02 -3.38 -2.53
CA GLU A 71 -1.05 -3.19 -1.54
C GLU A 71 -2.24 -2.42 -2.13
N THR A 72 -1.98 -1.44 -3.00
CA THR A 72 -3.04 -0.68 -3.68
C THR A 72 -3.67 -1.42 -4.86
N ALA A 73 -3.32 -2.70 -5.07
CA ALA A 73 -3.83 -3.56 -6.14
C ALA A 73 -3.70 -2.96 -7.55
N ARG A 74 -2.66 -2.14 -7.79
CA ARG A 74 -2.47 -1.46 -9.09
C ARG A 74 -1.60 -2.26 -10.06
N PRO A 75 -1.79 -2.07 -11.39
CA PRO A 75 -0.98 -2.74 -12.40
C PRO A 75 0.49 -2.35 -12.21
N PRO A 76 1.44 -3.30 -12.18
CA PRO A 76 1.41 -4.68 -12.70
C PRO A 76 0.97 -5.78 -11.71
N PHE A 77 0.57 -5.44 -10.48
CA PHE A 77 0.17 -6.40 -9.43
C PHE A 77 -1.35 -6.47 -9.23
N ASP A 78 -2.09 -6.22 -10.30
CA ASP A 78 -3.55 -6.21 -10.31
C ASP A 78 -4.12 -7.61 -10.57
N ASN A 79 -3.95 -8.49 -9.60
CA ASN A 79 -4.44 -9.87 -9.65
C ASN A 79 -5.87 -10.00 -9.07
N ILE A 80 -6.41 -8.87 -8.59
CA ILE A 80 -7.74 -8.71 -7.97
C ILE A 80 -8.76 -8.28 -9.01
N GLU A 81 -8.36 -7.41 -9.94
CA GLU A 81 -9.23 -6.82 -10.96
C GLU A 81 -8.91 -7.31 -12.36
N ALA A 82 -8.02 -8.33 -12.50
CA ALA A 82 -7.67 -8.98 -13.76
C ALA A 82 -8.91 -9.41 -14.55
N GLU A 83 -9.31 -8.51 -15.42
CA GLU A 83 -10.48 -8.48 -16.27
C GLU A 83 -10.47 -9.57 -17.36
N SER A 84 -9.38 -10.34 -17.47
CA SER A 84 -9.29 -11.51 -18.35
C SER A 84 -9.86 -12.80 -17.75
N GLU A 85 -9.94 -12.92 -16.41
CA GLU A 85 -10.34 -14.19 -15.76
C GLU A 85 -11.69 -14.10 -15.04
N LEU A 86 -12.05 -12.93 -14.53
CA LEU A 86 -13.29 -12.69 -13.80
C LEU A 86 -13.92 -11.42 -14.35
N VAL A 87 -14.74 -11.54 -15.39
CA VAL A 87 -15.56 -10.46 -15.99
C VAL A 87 -16.15 -9.59 -14.88
N SER A 88 -15.46 -8.49 -14.49
CA SER A 88 -15.81 -7.58 -13.40
C SER A 88 -16.53 -8.26 -12.20
N GLY A 89 -15.92 -9.32 -11.66
CA GLY A 89 -16.60 -10.34 -10.85
C GLY A 89 -17.34 -9.83 -9.60
N HIS A 90 -16.83 -8.81 -8.90
CA HIS A 90 -17.52 -8.25 -7.73
C HIS A 90 -18.38 -7.02 -8.06
N MET A 91 -18.08 -6.31 -9.15
CA MET A 91 -18.75 -5.07 -9.55
C MET A 91 -20.05 -5.29 -10.34
N THR A 92 -20.23 -6.46 -10.94
CA THR A 92 -21.46 -6.82 -11.66
C THR A 92 -22.65 -7.12 -10.75
N GLU A 93 -22.40 -7.55 -9.51
CA GLU A 93 -23.45 -7.85 -8.52
C GLU A 93 -23.77 -6.68 -7.59
N LEU A 94 -22.95 -5.62 -7.60
CA LEU A 94 -23.09 -4.48 -6.69
C LEU A 94 -23.98 -3.40 -7.33
N SER A 95 -24.94 -2.90 -6.54
CA SER A 95 -25.70 -1.72 -6.92
C SER A 95 -24.79 -0.48 -6.98
N ALA A 96 -25.26 0.59 -7.64
CA ALA A 96 -24.44 1.78 -7.87
C ALA A 96 -23.88 2.43 -6.59
N SER A 97 -24.53 2.27 -5.42
CA SER A 97 -24.08 2.85 -4.15
C SER A 97 -22.85 2.16 -3.54
N PRO A 98 -22.84 0.83 -3.30
CA PRO A 98 -21.64 0.16 -2.78
C PRO A 98 -20.46 0.21 -3.76
N PHE A 99 -20.70 0.23 -5.08
CA PHE A 99 -19.66 0.46 -6.09
C PHE A 99 -18.85 1.74 -5.81
N VAL A 100 -19.53 2.86 -5.56
CA VAL A 100 -18.85 4.14 -5.27
C VAL A 100 -18.01 4.08 -3.99
N ILE A 101 -18.48 3.37 -2.97
CA ILE A 101 -17.77 3.25 -1.69
C ILE A 101 -16.48 2.43 -1.85
N PHE A 102 -16.51 1.37 -2.66
CA PHE A 102 -15.31 0.57 -2.96
C PHE A 102 -14.24 1.39 -3.69
N PHE A 103 -14.60 2.11 -4.75
CA PHE A 103 -13.65 2.98 -5.43
C PHE A 103 -13.10 4.06 -4.49
N LEU A 104 -13.96 4.70 -3.70
CA LEU A 104 -13.51 5.71 -2.75
C LEU A 104 -12.51 5.13 -1.75
N SER A 105 -12.75 3.91 -1.26
CA SER A 105 -11.85 3.19 -0.35
C SER A 105 -10.47 2.96 -0.99
N GLU A 106 -10.42 2.51 -2.24
CA GLU A 106 -9.15 2.33 -2.98
C GLU A 106 -8.41 3.65 -3.20
N TYR A 107 -9.13 4.73 -3.51
CA TYR A 107 -8.50 6.06 -3.62
C TYR A 107 -7.95 6.55 -2.27
N THR A 108 -8.66 6.30 -1.18
CA THR A 108 -8.17 6.69 0.15
C THR A 108 -6.93 5.90 0.55
N SER A 109 -6.84 4.61 0.23
CA SER A 109 -5.64 3.81 0.53
C SER A 109 -4.43 4.27 -0.30
N MET A 110 -4.65 4.65 -1.57
CA MET A 110 -3.58 5.23 -2.41
C MET A 110 -3.02 6.53 -1.83
N VAL A 111 -3.90 7.45 -1.42
CA VAL A 111 -3.48 8.71 -0.80
C VAL A 111 -2.73 8.43 0.51
N LEU A 112 -3.22 7.51 1.34
CA LEU A 112 -2.58 7.15 2.60
C LEU A 112 -1.15 6.61 2.38
N MET A 113 -0.97 5.67 1.45
CA MET A 113 0.36 5.12 1.15
C MET A 113 1.32 6.17 0.59
N SER A 114 0.82 7.11 -0.22
CA SER A 114 1.64 8.21 -0.73
C SER A 114 2.12 9.13 0.40
N VAL A 115 1.25 9.47 1.35
CA VAL A 115 1.60 10.31 2.51
C VAL A 115 2.64 9.61 3.37
N LEU A 116 2.45 8.31 3.66
CA LEU A 116 3.41 7.53 4.44
C LEU A 116 4.80 7.46 3.77
N THR A 117 4.82 7.25 2.45
CA THR A 117 6.08 7.24 1.68
C THR A 117 6.83 8.55 1.84
N VAL A 118 6.13 9.69 1.73
CA VAL A 118 6.73 11.02 1.87
C VAL A 118 7.24 11.26 3.30
N THR A 119 6.50 10.84 4.32
CA THR A 119 6.93 11.00 5.72
C THR A 119 8.17 10.16 6.08
N PHE A 120 8.28 8.95 5.54
CA PHE A 120 9.36 8.02 5.91
C PHE A 120 10.65 8.24 5.12
N PHE A 121 10.55 8.67 3.86
CA PHE A 121 11.69 8.71 2.94
C PHE A 121 12.10 10.12 2.49
N PHE A 122 11.16 11.06 2.40
CA PHE A 122 11.35 12.37 1.77
C PHE A 122 11.34 13.56 2.75
N GLY A 123 11.26 13.33 4.06
CA GLY A 123 11.33 14.39 5.07
C GLY A 123 10.00 15.11 5.35
N GLY A 124 8.88 14.61 4.83
CA GLY A 124 7.55 15.15 5.18
C GLY A 124 7.39 16.65 4.84
N TYR A 125 7.34 17.48 5.88
CA TYR A 125 7.15 18.94 5.80
C TYR A 125 8.44 19.75 5.95
N LEU A 126 9.59 19.11 6.14
CA LEU A 126 10.87 19.83 6.20
C LEU A 126 11.15 20.48 4.85
N SER A 127 10.95 21.79 4.78
CA SER A 127 11.48 22.61 3.71
C SER A 127 12.99 22.74 3.92
N TRP A 128 13.77 22.28 2.94
CA TRP A 128 15.22 22.46 2.84
C TRP A 128 15.70 23.86 3.21
#